data_AF-A0A371F9X1-F1
#
_entry.id   AF-A0A371F9X1-F1
#
_cell.length_a   1.000
_cell.length_b   1.000
_cell.length_c   1.000
_cell.angle_alpha   90.00
_cell.angle_beta   90.00
_cell.angle_gamma   90.00
#
_symmetry.space_group_name_H-M   'P 1'
#
loop_
_entity.id
_entity.type
_entity.pdbx_description
1 polymer ?
#
loop_
_entity_poly.entity_id
_entity_poly.type
_entity_poly.pdbx_seq_one_letter_code
_entity_poly.pdbx_strand_id
1 'polypeptide(L)'
;MKHDFLNTQPESLANQLSPSIIAQINHCLRRPFNKNVPRFEVRYHMTLYEEDPSHTKTLLTFAKLDFNMWLFAKNIKQEHISTGHVSKEQRRR
;
A
#
# COMPACT_ATOMS: atom_id res chain seq x y z
N MET A 1 -0.46 3.76 27.60
CA MET A 1 -0.43 2.32 27.93
C MET A 1 -0.95 1.45 26.75
N LYS A 2 -0.44 1.66 25.53
CA LYS A 2 -0.76 0.84 24.33
C LYS A 2 0.43 0.65 23.38
N HIS A 3 1.55 1.33 23.61
CA HIS A 3 2.74 1.23 22.76
C HIS A 3 3.71 0.12 23.21
N ASP A 4 3.63 -0.32 24.46
CA ASP A 4 4.65 -1.19 25.03
C ASP A 4 4.43 -2.68 24.65
N PHE A 5 3.18 -3.08 24.41
CA PHE A 5 2.85 -4.47 24.02
C PHE A 5 3.36 -4.86 22.63
N LEU A 6 3.45 -3.89 21.71
CA LEU A 6 3.90 -4.11 20.33
C LEU A 6 5.43 -4.20 20.21
N ASN A 7 6.18 -3.67 21.18
CA ASN A 7 7.64 -3.56 21.07
C ASN A 7 8.38 -4.70 21.80
N THR A 8 7.79 -5.31 22.84
CA THR A 8 8.50 -6.29 23.68
C THR A 8 8.31 -7.76 23.25
N GLN A 9 7.20 -8.07 22.58
CA GLN A 9 6.89 -9.42 22.07
C GLN A 9 7.59 -9.83 20.76
N PRO A 10 7.88 -8.92 19.79
CA PRO A 10 8.44 -9.32 18.49
C PRO A 10 9.82 -9.94 18.57
N GLU A 11 10.68 -9.52 19.51
CA GLU A 11 12.08 -9.97 19.56
C GLU A 11 12.20 -11.45 19.94
N SER A 12 11.34 -11.96 20.83
CA SER A 12 11.30 -13.39 21.18
C SER A 12 10.61 -14.24 20.11
N LEU A 13 9.62 -13.67 19.40
CA LEU A 13 8.91 -14.34 18.31
C LEU A 13 9.68 -14.33 16.99
N ALA A 14 10.54 -13.33 16.76
CA ALA A 14 11.35 -13.21 15.55
C ALA A 14 12.24 -14.43 15.30
N ASN A 15 12.68 -15.12 16.36
CA ASN A 15 13.46 -16.36 16.24
C ASN A 15 12.61 -17.59 15.84
N GLN A 16 11.28 -17.52 15.94
CA GLN A 16 10.35 -18.60 15.58
C GLN A 16 9.54 -18.31 14.31
N LEU A 17 9.58 -17.07 13.81
CA LEU A 17 8.77 -16.61 12.70
C LEU A 17 9.52 -16.69 11.37
N SER A 18 8.77 -16.89 10.28
CA SER A 18 9.35 -16.85 8.95
C SER A 18 9.84 -15.43 8.63
N PRO A 19 10.90 -15.29 7.80
CA PRO A 19 11.45 -13.99 7.41
C PRO A 19 10.40 -13.03 6.83
N SER A 20 9.39 -13.55 6.12
CA SER A 20 8.26 -12.78 5.59
C SER A 20 7.41 -12.14 6.70
N ILE A 21 7.15 -12.84 7.79
CA ILE A 21 6.37 -12.31 8.91
C ILE A 21 7.17 -11.25 9.67
N ILE A 22 8.48 -11.46 9.86
CA ILE A 22 9.36 -10.47 10.50
C ILE A 22 9.39 -9.17 9.68
N ALA A 23 9.47 -9.27 8.35
CA ALA A 23 9.41 -8.12 7.46
C ALA A 23 8.10 -7.34 7.60
N GLN A 24 6.95 -8.04 7.69
CA GLN A 24 5.65 -7.42 7.90
C GLN A 24 5.54 -6.71 9.24
N ILE A 25 6.02 -7.35 10.33
CA ILE A 25 6.01 -6.75 11.67
C ILE A 25 6.86 -5.47 11.67
N ASN A 26 8.08 -5.53 11.14
CA ASN A 26 8.96 -4.37 11.04
C ASN A 26 8.34 -3.24 10.18
N HIS A 27 7.66 -3.59 9.09
CA HIS A 27 6.95 -2.62 8.25
C HIS A 27 5.78 -1.96 9.01
N CYS A 28 4.97 -2.74 9.73
CA CYS A 28 3.87 -2.24 10.55
C CYS A 28 4.34 -1.33 11.70
N LEU A 29 5.45 -1.69 12.35
CA LEU A 29 6.07 -0.90 13.43
C LEU A 29 6.63 0.43 12.90
N ARG A 30 7.28 0.40 11.72
CA ARG A 30 7.82 1.59 11.07
C ARG A 30 6.72 2.50 10.53
N ARG A 31 5.61 1.91 10.10
CA ARG A 31 4.54 2.59 9.38
C ARG A 31 3.18 2.05 9.84
N PRO A 32 2.58 2.66 10.87
CA PRO A 32 1.28 2.21 11.36
C PRO A 32 0.22 2.44 10.27
N PHE A 33 -0.63 1.43 10.07
CA PHE A 33 -1.66 1.40 9.01
C PHE A 33 -2.52 2.66 8.91
N ASN A 34 -2.74 3.36 10.02
CA ASN A 34 -3.54 4.58 10.10
C ASN A 34 -2.89 5.83 9.48
N LYS A 35 -1.60 5.80 9.15
CA LYS A 35 -0.86 6.91 8.53
C LYS A 35 -0.35 6.57 7.13
N ASN A 36 -0.57 5.36 6.66
CA ASN A 36 -0.04 4.90 5.39
C ASN A 36 -0.95 5.30 4.24
N VAL A 37 -0.34 5.73 3.13
CA VAL A 37 -1.06 5.91 1.87
C VAL A 37 -1.51 4.52 1.43
N PRO A 38 -2.82 4.26 1.25
CA PRO A 38 -3.32 2.93 0.87
C PRO A 38 -2.65 2.36 -0.39
N ARG A 39 -2.16 3.22 -1.29
CA ARG A 39 -1.33 2.84 -2.47
C ARG A 39 -0.11 2.02 -2.13
N PHE A 40 0.66 2.51 -1.16
CA PHE A 40 1.96 1.96 -0.85
C PHE A 40 1.78 0.61 -0.15
N GLU A 41 0.78 0.54 0.73
CA GLU A 41 0.44 -0.65 1.48
C GLU A 41 -0.06 -1.77 0.56
N VAL A 42 -0.97 -1.46 -0.37
CA VAL A 42 -1.46 -2.42 -1.36
C VAL A 42 -0.32 -2.98 -2.21
N ARG A 43 0.64 -2.13 -2.62
CA ARG A 43 1.79 -2.59 -3.41
C ARG A 43 2.73 -3.48 -2.61
N TYR A 44 3.00 -3.13 -1.35
CA TYR A 44 3.80 -3.94 -0.45
C TYR A 44 3.17 -5.32 -0.21
N HIS A 45 1.87 -5.36 0.10
CA HIS A 45 1.15 -6.61 0.31
C HIS A 45 1.00 -7.45 -0.97
N MET A 46 0.88 -6.85 -2.15
CA MET A 46 0.87 -7.60 -3.41
C MET A 46 2.18 -8.35 -3.64
N THR A 47 3.33 -7.69 -3.42
CA THR A 47 4.64 -8.33 -3.57
C THR A 47 4.80 -9.46 -2.57
N LEU A 48 4.41 -9.23 -1.32
CA LEU A 48 4.49 -10.23 -0.26
C LEU A 48 3.58 -11.45 -0.54
N TYR A 49 2.38 -11.22 -1.08
CA TYR A 49 1.46 -12.29 -1.46
C TYR A 49 1.96 -13.09 -2.67
N GLU A 50 2.71 -12.46 -3.57
CA GLU A 50 3.32 -13.13 -4.73
C GLU A 50 4.50 -14.03 -4.35
N GLU A 51 5.18 -13.73 -3.23
CA GLU A 51 6.29 -14.53 -2.69
C GLU A 51 5.84 -15.80 -1.95
N ASP A 52 4.57 -15.89 -1.52
CA ASP A 52 4.04 -17.05 -0.81
C ASP A 52 3.77 -18.22 -1.77
N PRO A 53 4.36 -19.41 -1.59
CA PRO A 53 4.12 -20.55 -2.49
C PRO A 53 2.66 -21.05 -2.50
N SER A 54 1.86 -20.72 -1.48
CA SER A 54 0.46 -21.11 -1.36
C SER A 54 -0.53 -20.12 -1.98
N HIS A 55 -0.04 -19.04 -2.58
CA HIS A 55 -0.89 -17.96 -3.05
C HIS A 55 -1.84 -18.38 -4.18
N THR A 56 -3.06 -17.84 -4.14
CA THR A 56 -4.04 -18.08 -5.18
C THR A 56 -3.81 -17.10 -6.33
N LYS A 57 -3.44 -17.63 -7.50
CA LYS A 57 -3.16 -16.83 -8.70
C LYS A 57 -4.34 -15.96 -9.14
N THR A 58 -5.57 -16.46 -9.01
CA THR A 58 -6.79 -15.72 -9.39
C THR A 58 -6.97 -14.46 -8.52
N LEU A 59 -6.71 -14.55 -7.22
CA LEU A 59 -6.78 -13.41 -6.31
C LEU A 59 -5.70 -12.37 -6.63
N LEU A 60 -4.48 -12.83 -6.94
CA LEU A 60 -3.38 -11.94 -7.32
C LEU A 60 -3.69 -11.19 -8.62
N THR A 61 -4.21 -11.89 -9.63
CA THR A 61 -4.61 -11.27 -10.91
C THR A 61 -5.74 -10.27 -10.71
N PHE A 62 -6.74 -10.61 -9.90
CA PHE A 62 -7.84 -9.71 -9.56
C PHE A 62 -7.32 -8.42 -8.89
N ALA A 63 -6.47 -8.56 -7.87
CA ALA A 63 -5.89 -7.42 -7.17
C ALA A 63 -5.04 -6.54 -8.12
N LYS A 64 -4.19 -7.15 -8.96
CA LYS A 64 -3.38 -6.42 -9.96
C LYS A 64 -4.26 -5.62 -10.93
N LEU A 65 -5.37 -6.21 -11.39
CA LEU A 65 -6.31 -5.55 -12.29
C LEU A 65 -7.02 -4.36 -11.61
N ASP A 66 -7.52 -4.56 -10.39
CA ASP A 66 -8.17 -3.51 -9.60
C ASP A 66 -7.24 -2.32 -9.36
N PHE A 67 -5.98 -2.58 -9.01
CA PHE A 67 -4.97 -1.55 -8.83
C PHE A 67 -4.70 -0.76 -10.12
N ASN A 68 -4.59 -1.45 -11.25
CA ASN A 68 -4.39 -0.82 -12.55
C ASN A 68 -5.59 0.04 -12.97
N MET A 69 -6.82 -0.46 -12.75
CA MET A 69 -8.04 0.28 -13.02
C MET A 69 -8.11 1.56 -12.17
N TRP A 70 -7.77 1.46 -10.89
CA TRP A 70 -7.77 2.63 -10.02
C TRP A 70 -6.65 3.63 -10.35
N LEU A 71 -5.47 3.16 -10.79
CA LEU A 71 -4.41 4.02 -11.30
C LEU A 71 -4.89 4.80 -12.54
N PHE A 72 -5.52 4.11 -13.49
CA PHE A 72 -6.07 4.70 -14.70
C PHE A 72 -7.13 5.77 -14.39
N ALA A 73 -8.11 5.43 -13.53
CA ALA A 73 -9.15 6.38 -13.12
C ALA A 73 -8.59 7.63 -12.41
N LYS A 74 -7.47 7.48 -11.70
CA LYS A 74 -6.80 8.61 -11.04
C LYS A 74 -6.05 9.50 -12.03
N ASN A 75 -5.44 8.94 -13.06
CA ASN A 75 -4.80 9.71 -14.12
C ASN A 75 -5.83 10.59 -14.86
N ILE A 76 -6.99 10.03 -15.20
CA ILE A 76 -8.09 10.81 -15.80
C ILE A 76 -8.51 11.99 -14.90
N LYS A 77 -8.67 11.76 -13.59
CA LYS A 77 -9.03 12.83 -12.65
C LYS A 77 -7.94 13.90 -12.50
N GLN A 78 -6.66 13.57 -12.64
CA GLN A 78 -5.56 14.54 -12.58
C GLN A 78 -5.51 15.42 -13.86
N GLU A 79 -5.80 14.85 -15.03
CA GLU A 79 -5.85 15.60 -16.30
C GLU A 79 -6.95 16.66 -16.32
N HIS A 80 -8.12 16.37 -15.75
CA HIS A 80 -9.21 17.34 -15.60
C HIS A 80 -8.88 18.48 -14.61
N ILE A 81 -8.00 18.26 -13.63
CA ILE A 81 -7.56 19.30 -12.68
C ILE A 81 -6.57 20.26 -13.36
N SER A 82 -5.66 19.75 -14.20
CA SER A 82 -4.70 20.58 -14.95
C SER A 82 -5.40 21.47 -16.00
N THR A 83 -6.38 20.93 -16.72
CA THR A 83 -7.14 21.68 -17.74
C THR A 83 -8.08 22.74 -17.16
N GLY A 84 -8.58 22.55 -15.93
CA GLY A 84 -9.39 23.55 -15.23
C GLY A 84 -8.62 24.80 -14.76
N HIS A 85 -7.33 24.68 -14.48
CA HIS A 85 -6.47 25.81 -14.12
C HIS A 85 -6.11 26.69 -15.33
N VAL A 86 -5.86 26.08 -16.49
CA VAL A 86 -5.55 26.82 -17.73
C VAL A 86 -6.72 27.69 -18.20
N SER A 87 -7.97 27.22 -18.02
CA SER A 87 -9.16 27.96 -18.47
C SER A 87 -9.44 29.25 -17.66
N LYS A 88 -9.09 29.29 -16.36
CA LYS A 88 -9.27 30.50 -15.53
C LYS A 88 -8.19 31.55 -15.76
N GLU A 89 -6.98 31.14 -16.13
CA GLU A 89 -5.86 32.04 -16.43
C GLU A 89 -6.02 32.71 -17.81
N GLN A 90 -6.59 32.01 -18.79
CA GLN A 90 -6.87 32.54 -20.12
C GLN A 90 -8.02 33.57 -20.13
N ARG A 91 -8.86 33.60 -19.09
CA ARG A 91 -10.02 34.51 -18.97
C ARG A 91 -9.71 35.82 -18.22
N ARG A 92 -8.45 36.02 -17.83
CA ARG A 92 -7.93 37.23 -17.16
C ARG A 92 -6.99 38.07 -18.03
N ARG A 93 -6.92 37.80 -19.34
CA ARG A 93 -6.22 38.64 -20.31
C ARG A 93 -7.20 39.30 -21.26
#